data_AF-S9Q4D3-F1
#
_entry.id   AF-S9Q4D3-F1
#
_cell.length_a   1.000
_cell.length_b   1.000
_cell.length_c   1.000
_cell.angle_alpha   90.00
_cell.angle_beta   90.00
_cell.angle_gamma   90.00
#
_symmetry.space_group_name_H-M   'P 1'
#
loop_
_entity.id
_entity.type
_entity.pdbx_description
1 polymer ?
#
loop_
_entity_poly.entity_id
_entity_poly.type
_entity_poly.pdbx_seq_one_letter_code
_entity_poly.pdbx_strand_id
1 'polypeptide(L)'
;MDQEKNWIDEFHPSSFTNPIEKLNAILPKQGTPQQLATSSQQLLNQFQSTLNNNLSVLNNQIQQICGNLPRLPTMVSALDHDSRLLSQTCDSFPFKEDSLNALQELEEIRKNLGLTIAEIDKQF
;
A
#
# COMPACT_ATOMS: atom_id res chain seq x y z
N MET A 1 -10.52 -28.86 -3.09
CA MET A 1 -9.67 -28.07 -2.19
C MET A 1 -10.48 -27.85 -0.94
N ASP A 2 -10.27 -28.66 0.09
CA ASP A 2 -10.87 -28.42 1.39
C ASP A 2 -10.26 -27.13 1.93
N GLN A 3 -11.09 -26.13 2.21
CA GLN A 3 -10.63 -24.92 2.90
C GLN A 3 -10.09 -25.36 4.26
N GLU A 4 -8.80 -25.11 4.49
CA GLU A 4 -8.17 -25.32 5.78
C GLU A 4 -8.95 -24.49 6.82
N LYS A 5 -9.52 -25.19 7.80
CA LYS A 5 -10.46 -24.60 8.74
C LYS A 5 -9.74 -23.53 9.57
N ASN A 6 -10.17 -22.27 9.47
CA ASN A 6 -9.55 -21.17 10.21
C ASN A 6 -10.00 -21.19 11.67
N TRP A 7 -9.26 -21.94 12.50
CA TRP A 7 -9.54 -22.08 13.92
C TRP A 7 -9.44 -20.76 14.71
N ILE A 8 -8.71 -19.76 14.22
CA ILE A 8 -8.61 -18.44 14.87
C ILE A 8 -9.94 -17.69 14.79
N ASP A 9 -10.56 -17.63 13.61
CA ASP A 9 -11.84 -16.94 13.43
C ASP A 9 -12.97 -17.69 14.15
N GLU A 10 -12.89 -19.02 14.15
CA GLU A 10 -13.90 -19.87 14.77
C GLU A 10 -13.88 -19.81 16.30
N PHE A 11 -12.72 -19.51 16.87
CA PHE A 11 -12.53 -19.24 18.30
C PHE A 11 -12.22 -17.76 18.60
N HIS A 12 -12.68 -16.85 17.74
CA HIS A 12 -12.67 -15.45 18.09
C HIS A 12 -13.66 -15.19 19.25
N PRO A 13 -13.34 -14.34 20.25
CA PRO A 13 -14.20 -14.12 21.42
C PRO A 13 -15.61 -13.61 21.11
N SER A 14 -15.84 -13.06 19.92
CA SER A 14 -17.17 -12.66 19.44
C SER A 14 -17.95 -13.79 18.76
N SER A 15 -17.31 -14.91 18.43
CA SER A 15 -17.87 -16.04 17.68
C SER A 15 -18.53 -17.08 18.58
N PHE A 16 -18.33 -17.01 19.90
CA PHE A 16 -18.94 -17.90 20.87
C PHE A 16 -19.22 -17.18 22.19
N THR A 17 -20.24 -17.63 22.93
CA THR A 17 -20.51 -17.11 24.29
C THR A 17 -19.68 -17.84 25.34
N ASN A 18 -19.44 -19.14 25.12
CA ASN A 18 -18.64 -20.00 26.00
C ASN A 18 -17.72 -20.93 25.15
N PRO A 19 -16.40 -20.95 25.39
CA PRO A 19 -15.47 -21.82 24.65
C PRO A 19 -15.79 -23.32 24.77
N ILE A 20 -16.33 -23.73 25.93
CA ILE A 20 -16.69 -25.12 26.19
C ILE A 20 -17.89 -25.55 25.35
N GLU A 21 -18.87 -24.65 25.16
CA GLU A 21 -20.01 -24.92 24.27
C GLU A 21 -19.57 -25.09 22.83
N LYS A 22 -18.61 -24.26 22.38
CA LYS A 22 -18.05 -24.37 21.04
C LYS A 22 -17.29 -25.68 20.84
N LEU A 23 -16.48 -26.09 21.82
CA LEU A 23 -15.82 -27.40 21.81
C LEU A 23 -16.83 -28.55 21.76
N ASN A 24 -17.91 -28.48 22.54
CA ASN A 24 -18.98 -29.48 22.54
C ASN A 24 -19.77 -29.53 21.21
N ALA A 25 -19.77 -28.44 20.44
CA ALA A 25 -20.36 -28.40 19.10
C ALA A 25 -19.47 -29.02 18.02
N ILE A 26 -18.15 -28.99 18.21
CA ILE A 26 -17.15 -29.49 17.24
C ILE A 26 -16.81 -30.96 17.50
N LEU A 27 -16.78 -31.37 18.77
CA LEU A 27 -16.48 -32.74 19.15
C LEU A 27 -17.68 -33.66 18.86
N PRO A 28 -17.43 -34.94 18.50
CA PRO A 28 -18.51 -35.90 18.31
C PRO A 28 -19.29 -36.11 19.62
N LYS A 29 -20.63 -36.05 19.55
CA LYS A 29 -21.50 -36.26 20.73
C LYS A 29 -21.68 -37.74 21.11
N GLN A 30 -21.36 -38.65 20.19
CA GLN A 30 -21.52 -40.10 20.33
C GLN A 30 -20.38 -40.81 19.60
N GLY A 31 -19.92 -41.94 20.14
CA GLY A 31 -18.82 -42.72 19.58
C GLY A 31 -18.17 -43.59 20.65
N THR A 32 -17.28 -44.49 20.23
CA THR A 32 -16.47 -45.25 21.19
C THR A 32 -15.45 -44.34 21.87
N PRO A 33 -14.96 -44.68 23.08
CA PRO A 33 -13.90 -43.91 23.74
C PRO A 33 -12.67 -43.71 22.84
N GLN A 34 -12.31 -44.70 22.01
CA GLN A 34 -11.21 -44.55 21.05
C GLN A 34 -11.51 -43.49 19.98
N GLN A 35 -12.72 -43.46 19.42
CA GLN A 35 -13.09 -42.47 18.39
C GLN A 35 -13.07 -41.04 18.95
N LEU A 36 -13.54 -40.86 20.19
CA LEU A 36 -13.50 -39.56 20.87
C LEU A 36 -12.07 -39.11 21.15
N ALA A 37 -11.19 -40.03 21.58
CA ALA A 37 -9.77 -39.76 21.78
C ALA A 37 -9.09 -39.36 20.47
N THR A 38 -9.33 -40.10 19.37
CA THR A 38 -8.77 -39.79 18.06
C THR A 38 -9.25 -38.42 17.55
N SER A 39 -10.55 -38.13 17.67
CA SER A 39 -11.13 -36.86 17.22
C SER A 39 -10.57 -35.67 18.01
N SER A 40 -10.43 -35.84 19.33
CA SER A 40 -9.81 -34.82 20.20
C SER A 40 -8.34 -34.59 19.84
N GLN A 41 -7.58 -35.65 19.59
CA GLN A 41 -6.18 -35.52 19.23
C GLN A 41 -6.00 -34.85 17.86
N GLN A 42 -6.85 -35.18 16.89
CA GLN A 42 -6.85 -34.52 15.58
C GLN A 42 -7.14 -33.03 15.72
N LEU A 43 -8.13 -32.66 16.53
CA LEU A 43 -8.47 -31.27 16.80
C LEU A 43 -7.30 -30.51 17.45
N LEU A 44 -6.65 -31.11 18.46
CA LEU A 44 -5.47 -30.52 19.11
C LEU A 44 -4.32 -30.30 18.12
N ASN A 45 -4.05 -31.28 17.25
CA ASN A 45 -3.02 -31.17 16.23
C ASN A 45 -3.32 -30.03 15.24
N GLN A 46 -4.59 -29.87 14.84
CA GLN A 46 -5.00 -28.77 13.97
C GLN A 46 -4.84 -27.41 14.66
N PHE A 47 -5.27 -27.27 15.92
CA PHE A 47 -5.05 -26.04 16.68
C PHE A 47 -3.57 -25.70 16.81
N GLN A 48 -2.74 -26.70 17.14
CA GLN A 48 -1.30 -26.48 17.29
C GLN A 48 -0.67 -26.06 15.97
N SER A 49 -1.08 -26.68 14.85
CA SER A 49 -0.62 -26.28 13.52
C SER A 49 -1.03 -24.85 13.18
N THR A 50 -2.30 -24.49 13.39
CA THR A 50 -2.80 -23.12 13.15
C THR A 50 -2.06 -22.10 14.00
N LEU A 51 -1.85 -22.37 15.30
CA LEU A 51 -1.12 -21.45 16.19
C LEU A 51 0.33 -21.28 15.74
N ASN A 52 1.03 -22.38 15.43
CA ASN A 52 2.41 -22.32 14.96
C ASN A 52 2.54 -21.55 13.64
N ASN A 53 1.62 -21.76 12.71
CA ASN A 53 1.61 -21.03 11.44
C ASN A 53 1.40 -19.54 11.67
N ASN A 54 0.44 -19.15 12.50
CA ASN A 54 0.18 -17.74 12.80
C ASN A 54 1.34 -17.08 13.54
N LEU A 55 1.96 -17.76 14.51
CA LEU A 55 3.14 -17.26 15.20
C LEU A 55 4.33 -17.07 14.25
N SER A 56 4.52 -17.99 13.30
CA SER A 56 5.55 -17.88 12.27
C SER A 56 5.31 -16.67 11.36
N VAL A 57 4.06 -16.46 10.90
CA VAL A 57 3.68 -15.29 10.10
C VAL A 57 3.91 -13.99 10.87
N LEU A 58 3.45 -13.93 12.13
CA LEU A 58 3.65 -12.77 12.98
C LEU A 58 5.13 -12.47 13.19
N ASN A 59 5.94 -13.50 13.47
CA ASN A 59 7.37 -13.34 13.63
C ASN A 59 8.03 -12.80 12.35
N ASN A 60 7.66 -13.32 11.18
CA ASN A 60 8.16 -12.81 9.90
C ASN A 60 7.77 -11.34 9.66
N GLN A 61 6.53 -10.96 9.98
CA GLN A 61 6.09 -9.56 9.89
C GLN A 61 6.87 -8.65 10.83
N ILE A 62 7.10 -9.07 12.07
CA ILE A 62 7.91 -8.34 13.05
C ILE A 62 9.34 -8.17 12.52
N GLN A 63 9.96 -9.23 11.97
CA GLN A 63 11.31 -9.14 11.41
C GLN A 63 11.39 -8.17 10.24
N GLN A 64 10.41 -8.15 9.34
CA GLN A 64 10.35 -7.18 8.24
C GLN A 64 10.25 -5.73 8.76
N ILE A 65 9.37 -5.50 9.74
CA ILE A 65 9.21 -4.19 10.38
C ILE A 65 10.53 -3.76 11.04
N CYS A 66 11.15 -4.63 11.84
CA CYS A 66 12.42 -4.37 12.50
C CYS A 66 13.58 -4.13 11.52
N GLY A 67 13.57 -4.73 10.32
CA GLY A 67 14.55 -4.44 9.27
C GLY A 67 14.38 -3.06 8.63
N ASN A 68 13.14 -2.55 8.57
CA ASN A 68 12.80 -1.32 7.87
C ASN A 68 12.72 -0.09 8.79
N LEU A 69 12.27 -0.26 10.04
CA LEU A 69 12.08 0.84 11.01
C LEU A 69 13.35 1.67 11.25
N PRO A 70 14.55 1.06 11.38
CA PRO A 70 15.77 1.83 11.58
C PRO A 70 16.15 2.71 10.38
N ARG A 71 15.67 2.38 9.18
CA ARG A 71 15.99 3.11 7.94
C ARG A 71 15.02 4.26 7.65
N LEU A 72 13.83 4.23 8.25
CA LEU A 72 12.78 5.24 8.08
C LEU A 72 13.26 6.67 8.36
N PRO A 73 13.96 6.97 9.48
CA PRO A 73 14.46 8.32 9.74
C PRO A 73 15.39 8.83 8.64
N THR A 74 16.29 7.98 8.14
CA THR A 74 17.19 8.32 7.03
C THR A 74 16.43 8.59 5.74
N MET A 75 15.44 7.76 5.40
CA MET A 75 14.60 7.95 4.21
C MET A 75 13.79 9.25 4.29
N VAL A 76 13.20 9.56 5.46
CA VAL A 76 12.48 10.81 5.70
C VAL A 76 13.41 12.01 5.56
N SER A 77 14.62 11.92 6.11
CA SER A 77 15.62 13.00 6.03
C SER A 77 16.08 13.25 4.59
N ALA A 78 16.25 12.19 3.80
CA ALA A 78 16.57 12.28 2.38
C ALA A 78 15.43 12.94 1.58
N LEU A 79 14.19 12.52 1.80
CA LEU A 79 13.02 13.14 1.15
C LEU A 79 12.86 14.62 1.51
N ASP A 80 13.08 14.98 2.78
CA ASP A 80 13.08 16.37 3.23
C ASP A 80 14.20 17.20 2.59
N HIS A 81 15.38 16.61 2.42
CA HIS A 81 16.48 17.23 1.68
C HIS A 81 16.12 17.46 0.21
N ASP A 82 15.63 16.44 -0.49
CA ASP A 82 15.26 16.52 -1.90
C ASP A 82 14.12 17.52 -2.13
N SER A 83 13.14 17.56 -1.24
CA SER A 83 12.04 18.53 -1.28
C SER A 83 12.54 19.98 -1.15
N ARG A 84 13.48 20.23 -0.24
CA ARG A 84 14.12 21.55 -0.11
C ARG A 84 14.92 21.91 -1.35
N LEU A 85 15.69 20.97 -1.90
CA LEU A 85 16.48 21.21 -3.10
C LEU A 85 15.58 21.53 -4.30
N LEU A 86 14.49 20.81 -4.46
CA LEU A 86 13.50 21.07 -5.51
C LEU A 86 12.88 22.46 -5.34
N SER A 87 12.49 22.82 -4.12
CA SER A 87 11.91 24.14 -3.82
C SER A 87 12.92 25.26 -4.16
N GLN A 88 14.18 25.12 -3.74
CA GLN A 88 15.25 26.06 -4.10
C GLN A 88 15.50 26.14 -5.60
N THR A 89 15.40 25.01 -6.30
CA THR A 89 15.55 24.95 -7.75
C THR A 89 14.40 25.68 -8.45
N CYS A 90 13.17 25.53 -7.96
CA CYS A 90 12.01 26.28 -8.45
C CYS A 90 12.13 27.78 -8.16
N ASP A 91 12.55 28.17 -6.95
CA ASP A 91 12.72 29.57 -6.54
C ASP A 91 13.87 30.26 -7.30
N SER A 92 14.93 29.51 -7.62
CA SER A 92 16.06 29.99 -8.41
C SER A 92 15.81 29.92 -9.91
N PHE A 93 14.72 29.29 -10.36
CA PHE A 93 14.37 29.24 -11.77
C PHE A 93 14.01 30.65 -12.21
N PRO A 94 14.82 31.30 -13.06
CA PRO A 94 14.55 32.66 -13.45
C PRO A 94 13.40 32.63 -14.47
N PHE A 95 12.17 32.70 -14.00
CA PHE A 95 11.05 33.08 -14.85
C PHE A 95 11.21 34.57 -15.14
N LYS A 96 11.98 34.89 -16.18
CA LYS A 96 12.03 36.26 -16.70
C LYS A 96 10.75 36.49 -17.48
N GLU A 97 9.78 37.13 -16.83
CA GLU A 97 8.54 37.63 -17.44
C GLU A 97 8.84 38.45 -18.71
N ASP A 98 9.96 39.18 -18.72
CA ASP A 98 10.49 39.91 -19.88
C ASP A 98 10.72 39.03 -21.12
N SER A 99 11.09 37.75 -20.96
CA SER A 99 11.30 36.83 -22.08
C SER A 99 9.99 36.47 -22.78
N LEU A 100 8.89 36.45 -22.03
CA LEU A 100 7.54 36.22 -22.56
C LEU A 100 7.02 37.45 -23.29
N ASN A 101 7.27 38.64 -22.75
CA ASN A 101 6.93 39.91 -23.40
C ASN A 101 7.67 40.07 -24.73
N ALA A 102 8.98 39.79 -24.78
CA ALA A 102 9.76 39.84 -26.02
C ALA A 102 9.26 38.86 -27.09
N LEU A 103 8.79 37.67 -26.68
CA LEU A 103 8.19 36.70 -27.60
C LEU A 103 6.82 37.15 -28.13
N GLN A 104 6.01 37.80 -27.29
CA GLN A 104 4.73 38.38 -27.70
C GLN A 104 4.92 39.52 -28.70
N GLU A 105 5.87 40.42 -28.45
CA GLU A 105 6.25 41.49 -29.39
C GLU A 105 6.73 40.92 -30.73
N LEU A 106 7.54 39.86 -30.71
CA LEU A 106 8.01 39.21 -31.94
C LEU A 106 6.87 38.57 -32.75
N GLU A 107 5.88 37.98 -32.07
CA GLU A 107 4.69 37.42 -32.71
C GLU A 107 3.80 38.50 -33.33
N GLU A 108 3.66 39.65 -32.66
CA GLU A 108 2.93 40.80 -33.19
C GLU A 108 3.64 41.38 -34.44
N ILE A 109 4.97 41.51 -34.39
CA ILE A 109 5.78 41.90 -35.55
C ILE A 109 5.57 40.91 -36.70
N ARG A 110 5.63 39.60 -36.44
CA ARG A 110 5.43 38.55 -37.46
C ARG A 110 4.05 38.67 -38.11
N LYS A 111 3.00 38.88 -37.31
CA LYS A 111 1.63 39.05 -37.80
C LYS A 111 1.50 40.28 -38.69
N ASN A 112 2.08 41.41 -38.28
CA ASN A 112 2.04 42.66 -39.05
C ASN A 112 2.80 42.55 -40.37
N LEU A 113 3.94 41.85 -40.39
CA LEU A 113 4.68 41.56 -41.61
C LEU A 113 3.85 40.69 -42.57
N GLY A 114 3.17 39.67 -42.06
CA GLY A 114 2.27 38.83 -42.88
C GLY A 114 1.12 39.62 -43.51
N LEU A 115 0.50 40.54 -42.76
CA LEU A 115 -0.53 41.43 -43.28
C LEU A 115 0.01 42.39 -44.35
N THR A 116 1.21 42.92 -44.13
CA THR A 116 1.87 43.84 -45.07
C THR A 116 2.20 43.12 -46.39
N ILE A 117 2.75 41.91 -46.31
CA ILE A 117 3.05 41.08 -47.48
C ILE A 117 1.75 40.76 -48.24
N ALA A 118 0.71 40.32 -47.54
CA ALA A 118 -0.58 40.01 -48.15
C ALA A 118 -1.24 41.23 -48.81
N GLU A 119 -0.98 42.45 -48.31
CA GLU A 119 -1.49 43.68 -48.93
C GLU A 119 -0.68 44.08 -50.16
N ILE A 120 0.65 43.89 -50.14
CA ILE A 120 1.51 44.08 -51.31
C ILE A 120 1.10 43.11 -52.43
N ASP A 121 0.87 41.84 -52.10
CA ASP A 121 0.47 40.81 -53.07
C ASP A 121 -0.90 41.08 -53.73
N LYS A 122 -1.77 41.89 -53.13
CA LYS A 122 -3.04 42.32 -53.75
C LYS A 122 -2.87 43.46 -54.74
N GLN A 123 -1.75 44.18 -54.69
CA GLN A 123 -1.49 45.34 -55.54
C GLN A 123 -0.71 45.00 -56.82
N PHE A 124 -0.33 43.72 -56.99
CA PHE A 124 0.30 43.17 -58.19
C PHE A 124 -0.55 42.04 -58.79
#